data_AF-A0A6J3AE55-F1
#
_entry.id   AF-A0A6J3AE55-F1
#
_cell.length_a   1.000
_cell.length_b   1.000
_cell.length_c   1.000
_cell.angle_alpha   90.00
_cell.angle_beta   90.00
_cell.angle_gamma   90.00
#
_symmetry.space_group_name_H-M   'P 1'
#
loop_
_entity.id
_entity.type
_entity.pdbx_description
1 polymer ?
#
loop_
_entity_poly.entity_id
_entity_poly.type
_entity_poly.pdbx_seq_one_letter_code
_entity_poly.pdbx_strand_id
1 'polypeptide(L)'
;MASTVQRKRTSPKPELTEDQKQEIREAFDLFDADGTGTIDVKELKVAMRALGFEPKKEEIKKMISEIDKEGTGKMNFSDFLTVMTQKMSEKDTKEEILKAFKLFDDDETGKISFKNLKRVAKELGENLTDEELQEMIDEADRDGDGEVNEQEFLRIMKKTSLY
;
A
#
# COMPACT_ATOMS: atom_id res chain seq x y z
N MET A 1 -29.62 -19.66 25.93
CA MET A 1 -29.55 -18.40 25.16
C MET A 1 -28.16 -18.30 24.58
N ALA A 2 -28.04 -18.41 23.26
CA ALA A 2 -26.74 -18.47 22.57
C ALA A 2 -26.15 -17.05 22.42
N SER A 3 -24.93 -16.85 22.89
CA SER A 3 -24.13 -15.66 22.61
C SER A 3 -23.22 -15.96 21.43
N THR A 4 -23.57 -15.44 20.25
CA THR A 4 -22.76 -15.50 19.03
C THR A 4 -21.61 -14.50 19.15
N VAL A 5 -20.43 -15.00 19.48
CA VAL A 5 -19.17 -14.23 19.35
C VAL A 5 -18.87 -14.12 17.86
N GLN A 6 -19.05 -12.93 17.30
CA GLN A 6 -18.61 -12.60 15.94
C GLN A 6 -17.09 -12.79 15.86
N ARG A 7 -16.66 -13.85 15.18
CA ARG A 7 -15.26 -14.03 14.78
C ARG A 7 -14.92 -12.88 13.82
N LYS A 8 -14.11 -11.92 14.29
CA LYS A 8 -13.39 -11.00 13.40
C LYS A 8 -12.69 -11.85 12.34
N ARG A 9 -13.07 -11.68 11.07
CA ARG A 9 -12.31 -12.20 9.94
C ARG A 9 -10.97 -11.48 9.96
N THR A 10 -9.94 -12.15 10.49
CA THR A 10 -8.56 -11.70 10.30
C THR A 10 -8.23 -11.95 8.83
N SER A 11 -8.10 -10.88 8.04
CA SER A 11 -7.53 -10.90 6.70
C SER A 11 -6.24 -11.73 6.74
N PRO A 12 -6.00 -12.65 5.77
CA PRO A 12 -4.76 -13.41 5.75
C PRO A 12 -3.60 -12.43 5.70
N LYS A 13 -2.62 -12.57 6.61
CA LYS A 13 -1.39 -11.80 6.51
C LYS A 13 -0.76 -12.14 5.15
N PRO A 14 -0.41 -11.15 4.34
CA PRO A 14 0.33 -11.39 3.10
C PRO A 14 1.60 -12.15 3.45
N GLU A 15 1.66 -13.41 3.03
CA GLU A 15 2.77 -14.32 3.30
C GLU A 15 3.67 -14.31 2.07
N LEU A 16 4.95 -14.00 2.28
CA LEU A 16 5.93 -13.97 1.20
C LEU A 16 6.14 -15.38 0.63
N THR A 17 6.24 -15.46 -0.70
CA THR A 17 6.72 -16.65 -1.38
C THR A 17 8.17 -16.96 -1.01
N GLU A 18 8.59 -18.21 -1.18
CA GLU A 18 9.98 -18.61 -0.88
C GLU A 18 10.98 -17.84 -1.76
N ASP A 19 10.63 -17.56 -3.01
CA ASP A 19 11.46 -16.75 -3.91
C ASP A 19 11.60 -15.31 -3.39
N GLN A 20 10.52 -14.67 -2.94
CA GLN A 20 10.58 -13.33 -2.34
C GLN A 20 11.42 -13.31 -1.06
N LYS A 21 11.32 -14.34 -0.21
CA LYS A 21 12.16 -14.46 0.99
C LYS A 21 13.63 -14.60 0.63
N GLN A 22 13.94 -15.36 -0.43
CA GLN A 22 15.28 -15.53 -0.95
C GLN A 22 15.84 -14.21 -1.50
N GLU A 23 15.07 -13.46 -2.30
CA GLU A 23 15.47 -12.14 -2.81
C GLU A 23 15.74 -11.14 -1.67
N ILE A 24 14.89 -11.12 -0.64
CA ILE A 24 15.08 -10.28 0.54
C ILE A 24 16.35 -10.69 1.30
N ARG A 25 16.64 -12.00 1.37
CA ARG A 25 17.86 -12.51 2.02
C ARG A 25 19.11 -12.11 1.25
N GLU A 26 19.13 -12.28 -0.06
CA GLU A 26 20.25 -11.88 -0.92
C GLU A 26 20.51 -10.38 -0.85
N ALA A 27 19.46 -9.57 -0.83
CA ALA A 27 19.61 -8.14 -0.59
C ALA A 27 20.19 -7.86 0.79
N PHE A 28 19.69 -8.49 1.87
CA PHE A 28 20.25 -8.29 3.21
C PHE A 28 21.75 -8.63 3.27
N ASP A 29 22.13 -9.78 2.71
CA ASP A 29 23.52 -10.25 2.70
C ASP A 29 24.44 -9.32 1.86
N LEU A 30 23.89 -8.61 0.87
CA LEU A 30 24.62 -7.59 0.11
C LEU A 30 24.93 -6.34 0.96
N PHE A 31 24.08 -6.00 1.93
CA PHE A 31 24.29 -4.87 2.84
C PHE A 31 25.07 -5.26 4.10
N ASP A 32 24.94 -6.49 4.60
CA ASP A 32 25.74 -7.05 5.70
C ASP A 32 27.06 -7.66 5.17
N ALA A 33 27.84 -6.85 4.44
CA ALA A 33 29.03 -7.32 3.73
C ALA A 33 30.13 -7.87 4.66
N ASP A 34 30.13 -7.46 5.93
CA ASP A 34 31.03 -7.94 6.99
C ASP A 34 30.47 -9.12 7.80
N GLY A 35 29.26 -9.59 7.50
CA GLY A 35 28.66 -10.80 8.07
C GLY A 35 28.35 -10.68 9.56
N THR A 36 28.01 -9.48 10.02
CA THR A 36 27.69 -9.21 11.43
C THR A 36 26.32 -9.70 11.84
N GLY A 37 25.47 -10.05 10.86
CA GLY A 37 24.06 -10.33 11.03
C GLY A 37 23.23 -9.07 11.20
N THR A 38 23.79 -7.88 10.95
CA THR A 38 23.14 -6.58 11.13
C THR A 38 23.53 -5.57 10.05
N ILE A 39 22.59 -4.73 9.62
CA ILE A 39 22.84 -3.60 8.71
C ILE A 39 22.66 -2.26 9.45
N ASP A 40 23.34 -1.20 9.03
CA ASP A 40 23.10 0.14 9.60
C ASP A 40 21.73 0.64 9.10
N VAL A 41 20.91 1.19 9.99
CA VAL A 41 19.60 1.75 9.65
C VAL A 41 19.67 2.87 8.59
N LYS A 42 20.84 3.51 8.43
CA LYS A 42 21.11 4.49 7.35
C LYS A 42 21.18 3.84 5.97
N GLU A 43 21.56 2.57 5.90
CA GLU A 43 21.67 1.79 4.66
C GLU A 43 20.32 1.25 4.20
N LEU A 44 19.31 1.23 5.06
CA LEU A 44 17.94 0.80 4.75
C LEU A 44 17.39 1.45 3.47
N LYS A 45 17.62 2.76 3.27
CA LYS A 45 17.16 3.45 2.07
C LYS A 45 17.82 2.90 0.80
N VAL A 46 19.10 2.56 0.87
CA VAL A 46 19.85 1.99 -0.26
C VAL A 46 19.36 0.57 -0.52
N ALA A 47 19.15 -0.22 0.54
CA ALA A 47 18.62 -1.57 0.45
C ALA A 47 17.25 -1.65 -0.19
N MET A 48 16.33 -0.77 0.22
CA MET A 48 15.00 -0.71 -0.37
C MET A 48 15.06 -0.34 -1.86
N ARG A 49 15.99 0.53 -2.27
CA ARG A 49 16.18 0.90 -3.69
C ARG A 49 16.76 -0.24 -4.52
N ALA A 50 17.69 -1.02 -3.97
CA ALA A 50 18.23 -2.20 -4.64
C ALA A 50 17.13 -3.25 -4.90
N LEU A 51 16.14 -3.33 -4.01
CA LEU A 51 14.94 -4.16 -4.15
C LEU A 51 13.82 -3.51 -4.99
N GLY A 52 14.10 -2.39 -5.67
CA GLY A 52 13.15 -1.72 -6.57
C GLY A 52 12.09 -0.85 -5.89
N PHE A 53 12.23 -0.53 -4.61
CA PHE A 53 11.34 0.39 -3.89
C PHE A 53 11.91 1.81 -3.85
N GLU A 54 11.04 2.81 -3.92
CA GLU A 54 11.42 4.23 -3.78
C GLU A 54 10.78 4.88 -2.54
N PRO A 55 11.26 4.58 -1.33
CA PRO A 55 10.67 5.11 -0.10
C PRO A 55 11.00 6.60 0.11
N LYS A 56 10.02 7.36 0.61
CA LYS A 56 10.20 8.76 1.03
C LYS A 56 10.97 8.85 2.34
N LYS A 57 11.61 10.00 2.60
CA LYS A 57 12.39 10.24 3.82
C LYS A 57 11.57 10.04 5.10
N GLU A 58 10.30 10.45 5.08
CA GLU A 58 9.37 10.31 6.19
C GLU A 58 9.01 8.85 6.46
N GLU A 59 8.80 8.06 5.41
CA GLU A 59 8.54 6.62 5.52
C GLU A 59 9.74 5.88 6.11
N ILE A 60 10.96 6.19 5.65
CA ILE A 60 12.18 5.63 6.23
C ILE A 60 12.29 5.95 7.72
N LYS A 61 12.07 7.21 8.10
CA LYS A 61 12.09 7.61 9.51
C LYS A 61 11.09 6.83 10.35
N LYS A 62 9.87 6.65 9.82
CA LYS A 62 8.82 5.88 10.49
C LYS A 62 9.26 4.41 10.67
N MET A 63 9.77 3.77 9.63
CA MET A 63 10.27 2.40 9.69
C MET A 63 11.39 2.23 10.69
N ILE A 64 12.37 3.13 10.67
CA ILE A 64 13.47 3.12 11.64
C ILE A 64 12.92 3.25 13.07
N SER A 65 11.96 4.15 13.31
CA SER A 65 11.36 4.31 14.64
C SER A 65 10.54 3.11 15.11
N GLU A 66 10.00 2.31 14.19
CA GLU A 66 9.24 1.10 14.52
C GLU A 66 10.15 -0.09 14.87
N ILE A 67 11.36 -0.11 14.32
CA ILE A 67 12.32 -1.22 14.44
C ILE A 67 13.36 -0.93 15.52
N ASP A 68 14.03 0.21 15.42
CA ASP A 68 15.15 0.59 16.29
C ASP A 68 14.66 1.34 17.53
N LYS A 69 13.72 0.72 18.26
CA LYS A 69 13.13 1.28 19.48
C LYS A 69 14.17 1.51 20.58
N GLU A 70 15.24 0.72 20.55
CA GLU A 70 16.34 0.77 21.52
C GLU A 70 17.46 1.74 21.08
N GLY A 71 17.38 2.34 19.88
CA GLY A 71 18.36 3.31 19.39
C GLY A 71 19.75 2.71 19.14
N THR A 72 19.80 1.43 18.78
CA THR A 72 21.02 0.68 18.47
C THR A 72 21.67 1.15 17.18
N GLY A 73 20.89 1.77 16.27
CA GLY A 73 21.32 2.12 14.92
C GLY A 73 21.54 0.92 14.01
N LYS A 74 21.14 -0.28 14.45
CA LYS A 74 21.35 -1.55 13.74
C LYS A 74 20.02 -2.24 13.49
N MET A 75 19.94 -2.97 12.39
CA MET A 75 18.78 -3.77 12.01
C MET A 75 19.23 -5.19 11.73
N ASN A 76 18.63 -6.19 12.39
CA ASN A 76 18.90 -7.59 12.08
C ASN A 76 18.02 -8.08 10.91
N PHE A 77 18.30 -9.29 10.42
CA PHE A 77 17.54 -9.86 9.29
C PHE A 77 16.03 -10.01 9.58
N SER A 78 15.63 -10.35 10.80
CA SER A 78 14.21 -10.51 11.16
C SER A 78 13.45 -9.18 11.05
N ASP A 79 14.09 -8.09 11.48
CA ASP A 79 13.54 -6.74 11.38
C ASP A 79 13.43 -6.31 9.92
N PHE A 80 14.50 -6.54 9.13
CA PHE A 80 14.51 -6.24 7.70
C PHE A 80 13.43 -7.01 6.94
N LEU A 81 13.28 -8.31 7.21
CA LEU A 81 12.24 -9.14 6.63
C LEU A 81 10.83 -8.61 6.96
N THR A 82 10.61 -8.14 8.19
CA THR A 82 9.33 -7.55 8.61
C THR A 82 9.00 -6.31 7.79
N VAL A 83 9.97 -5.41 7.61
CA VAL A 83 9.80 -4.20 6.77
C VAL A 83 9.49 -4.55 5.33
N MET A 84 10.28 -5.46 4.76
CA MET A 84 10.16 -5.81 3.35
C MET A 84 8.85 -6.55 3.06
N THR A 85 8.40 -7.41 3.99
CA THR A 85 7.07 -8.04 3.92
C THR A 85 5.97 -7.00 3.87
N GLN A 86 6.01 -6.01 4.78
CA GLN A 86 5.03 -4.94 4.80
C GLN A 86 5.08 -4.10 3.52
N LYS A 87 6.26 -3.79 2.99
CA LYS A 87 6.39 -3.01 1.76
C LYS A 87 5.92 -3.75 0.52
N MET A 88 6.20 -5.04 0.40
CA MET A 88 5.67 -5.86 -0.69
C MET A 88 4.14 -5.87 -0.66
N SER A 89 3.57 -6.06 0.53
CA SER A 89 2.12 -6.00 0.73
C SER A 89 1.52 -4.65 0.32
N GLU A 90 2.14 -3.54 0.75
CA GLU A 90 1.70 -2.18 0.37
C GLU A 90 1.79 -1.95 -1.15
N LYS A 91 2.81 -2.51 -1.80
CA LYS A 91 3.01 -2.41 -3.26
C LYS A 91 1.95 -3.22 -3.99
N ASP A 92 1.70 -4.45 -3.58
CA ASP A 92 0.67 -5.32 -4.17
C ASP A 92 -0.72 -4.66 -4.04
N THR A 93 -1.06 -4.15 -2.86
CA THR A 93 -2.30 -3.40 -2.66
C THR A 93 -2.37 -2.14 -3.53
N LYS A 94 -1.27 -1.40 -3.69
CA LYS A 94 -1.23 -0.25 -4.60
C LYS A 94 -1.50 -0.70 -6.03
N GLU A 95 -0.84 -1.75 -6.52
CA GLU A 95 -1.02 -2.27 -7.87
C GLU A 95 -2.45 -2.75 -8.13
N GLU A 96 -3.09 -3.40 -7.14
CA GLU A 96 -4.51 -3.77 -7.22
C GLU A 96 -5.43 -2.55 -7.30
N ILE A 97 -5.18 -1.52 -6.47
CA ILE A 97 -5.96 -0.28 -6.53
C ILE A 97 -5.77 0.42 -7.88
N LEU A 98 -4.56 0.43 -8.44
CA LEU A 98 -4.31 1.01 -9.76
C LEU A 98 -4.98 0.22 -10.89
N LYS A 99 -5.05 -1.11 -10.79
CA LYS A 99 -5.84 -1.92 -11.72
C LYS A 99 -7.32 -1.55 -11.62
N ALA A 100 -7.85 -1.38 -10.42
CA ALA A 100 -9.22 -0.92 -10.23
C ALA A 100 -9.44 0.47 -10.82
N PHE A 101 -8.53 1.42 -10.58
CA PHE A 101 -8.60 2.77 -11.16
C PHE A 101 -8.76 2.75 -12.68
N LYS A 102 -7.98 1.91 -13.37
CA LYS A 102 -8.07 1.72 -14.82
C LYS A 102 -9.39 1.10 -15.30
N LEU A 103 -10.13 0.40 -14.44
CA LEU A 103 -11.47 -0.07 -14.77
C LEU A 103 -12.52 1.05 -14.69
N PHE A 104 -12.26 2.09 -13.89
CA PHE A 104 -13.09 3.30 -13.87
C PHE A 104 -12.76 4.21 -15.06
N ASP A 105 -11.50 4.60 -15.25
CA ASP A 105 -11.01 5.49 -16.32
C ASP A 105 -10.89 4.76 -17.68
N ASP A 106 -12.03 4.39 -18.27
CA ASP A 106 -12.11 3.65 -19.54
C ASP A 106 -11.72 4.48 -20.77
N ASP A 107 -11.71 5.81 -20.66
CA ASP A 107 -11.27 6.74 -21.69
C ASP A 107 -9.81 7.20 -21.52
N GLU A 108 -9.06 6.60 -20.59
CA GLU A 108 -7.61 6.79 -20.38
C GLU A 108 -7.21 8.27 -20.20
N THR A 109 -8.05 9.04 -19.52
CA THR A 109 -7.82 10.46 -19.25
C THR A 109 -6.80 10.69 -18.13
N GLY A 110 -6.51 9.64 -17.34
CA GLY A 110 -5.72 9.69 -16.13
C GLY A 110 -6.51 10.13 -14.89
N LYS A 111 -7.84 10.26 -15.01
CA LYS A 111 -8.76 10.71 -13.96
C LYS A 111 -10.10 9.97 -14.05
N ILE A 112 -10.82 9.89 -12.94
CA ILE A 112 -12.17 9.36 -12.89
C ILE A 112 -13.14 10.52 -12.91
N SER A 113 -13.83 10.70 -14.02
CA SER A 113 -14.90 11.67 -14.16
C SER A 113 -16.22 11.15 -13.58
N PHE A 114 -17.19 12.05 -13.38
CA PHE A 114 -18.57 11.69 -13.04
C PHE A 114 -19.17 10.66 -14.01
N LYS A 115 -18.85 10.78 -15.31
CA LYS A 115 -19.32 9.85 -16.34
C LYS A 115 -18.75 8.45 -16.13
N ASN A 116 -17.46 8.34 -15.82
CA ASN A 116 -16.81 7.06 -15.51
C ASN A 116 -17.45 6.41 -14.28
N LEU A 117 -17.61 7.17 -13.19
CA LEU A 117 -18.21 6.68 -11.95
C LEU A 117 -19.66 6.21 -12.16
N LYS A 118 -20.47 6.99 -12.87
CA LYS A 118 -21.86 6.66 -13.21
C LYS A 118 -21.98 5.41 -14.09
N ARG A 119 -21.04 5.21 -15.01
CA ARG A 119 -20.96 3.98 -15.83
C ARG A 119 -20.71 2.77 -14.94
N VAL A 120 -19.68 2.83 -14.10
CA VAL A 120 -19.32 1.71 -13.21
C VAL A 120 -20.44 1.40 -12.22
N ALA A 121 -21.09 2.40 -11.61
CA ALA A 121 -22.22 2.18 -10.72
C ALA A 121 -23.35 1.40 -11.41
N LYS A 122 -23.68 1.74 -12.66
CA LYS A 122 -24.68 1.01 -13.45
C LYS A 122 -24.26 -0.41 -13.80
N GLU A 123 -23.00 -0.62 -14.16
CA GLU A 123 -22.46 -1.96 -14.48
C GLU A 123 -22.47 -2.88 -13.26
N LEU A 124 -22.27 -2.33 -12.05
CA LEU A 124 -22.35 -3.05 -10.79
C LEU A 124 -23.79 -3.24 -10.29
N GLY A 125 -24.77 -2.60 -10.92
CA GLY A 125 -26.18 -2.65 -10.52
C GLY A 125 -26.48 -1.82 -9.26
N GLU A 126 -25.60 -0.89 -8.90
CA GLU A 126 -25.82 0.06 -7.81
C GLU A 126 -26.78 1.16 -8.26
N ASN A 127 -27.86 1.36 -7.50
CA ASN A 127 -28.87 2.39 -7.76
C ASN A 127 -28.54 3.66 -6.97
N LEU A 128 -27.48 4.36 -7.40
CA LEU A 128 -27.10 5.66 -6.86
C LEU A 128 -27.70 6.78 -7.69
N THR A 129 -28.14 7.86 -7.03
CA THR A 129 -28.61 9.07 -7.72
C THR A 129 -27.43 9.88 -8.25
N ASP A 130 -27.72 10.82 -9.15
CA ASP A 130 -26.70 11.71 -9.68
C ASP A 130 -26.10 12.59 -8.56
N GLU A 131 -26.90 12.96 -7.56
CA GLU A 131 -26.45 13.68 -6.38
C GLU A 131 -25.50 12.83 -5.52
N GLU A 132 -25.82 11.56 -5.26
CA GLU A 132 -24.95 10.66 -4.48
C GLU A 132 -23.61 10.40 -5.20
N LEU A 133 -23.64 10.24 -6.52
CA LEU A 133 -22.43 10.09 -7.33
C LEU A 133 -21.59 11.37 -7.32
N GLN A 134 -22.22 12.55 -7.31
CA GLN A 134 -21.52 13.82 -7.22
C GLN A 134 -20.87 13.98 -5.83
N GLU A 135 -21.57 13.63 -4.76
CA GLU A 135 -21.00 13.64 -3.40
C GLU A 135 -19.79 12.72 -3.26
N MET A 136 -19.78 11.57 -3.96
CA MET A 136 -18.61 10.68 -4.00
C MET A 136 -17.39 11.32 -4.67
N ILE A 137 -17.60 12.07 -5.76
CA ILE A 137 -16.53 12.83 -6.42
C ILE A 137 -16.06 13.95 -5.49
N ASP A 138 -16.97 14.72 -4.92
CA ASP A 138 -16.65 15.88 -4.07
C ASP A 138 -15.89 15.49 -2.78
N GLU A 139 -16.14 14.31 -2.20
CA GLU A 139 -15.37 13.80 -1.05
C GLU A 139 -13.96 13.31 -1.45
N ALA A 140 -13.79 12.90 -2.71
CA ALA A 140 -12.55 12.38 -3.25
C ALA A 140 -11.63 13.47 -3.83
N ASP A 141 -12.21 14.44 -4.54
CA ASP A 141 -11.53 15.55 -5.19
C ASP A 141 -10.97 16.54 -4.15
N ARG A 142 -9.64 16.65 -4.08
CA ARG A 142 -8.94 17.58 -3.18
C ARG A 142 -8.34 18.78 -3.87
N ASP A 143 -8.06 18.68 -5.16
CA ASP A 143 -7.53 19.80 -5.93
C ASP A 143 -8.64 20.68 -6.52
N GLY A 144 -9.88 20.22 -6.47
CA GLY A 144 -11.09 20.95 -6.85
C GLY A 144 -11.29 21.00 -8.37
N ASP A 145 -10.73 20.06 -9.11
CA ASP A 145 -10.83 20.02 -10.57
C ASP A 145 -12.09 19.33 -11.10
N GLY A 146 -12.90 18.76 -10.21
CA GLY A 146 -14.18 18.10 -10.50
C GLY A 146 -14.04 16.64 -10.94
N GLU A 147 -12.83 16.07 -10.87
CA GLU A 147 -12.52 14.69 -11.21
C GLU A 147 -11.65 14.06 -10.12
N VAL A 148 -11.43 12.74 -10.18
CA VAL A 148 -10.61 12.04 -9.17
C VAL A 148 -9.35 11.49 -9.82
N ASN A 149 -8.20 12.05 -9.47
CA ASN A 149 -6.90 11.58 -9.95
C ASN A 149 -6.41 10.32 -9.19
N GLU A 150 -5.33 9.70 -9.66
CA GLU A 150 -4.74 8.48 -9.07
C GLU A 150 -4.47 8.63 -7.55
N GLN A 151 -3.94 9.78 -7.13
CA GLN A 151 -3.56 10.00 -5.73
C GLN A 151 -4.78 10.13 -4.83
N GLU A 152 -5.85 10.76 -5.32
CA GLU A 152 -7.12 10.90 -4.64
C GLU A 152 -7.84 9.56 -4.50
N PHE A 153 -7.88 8.79 -5.59
CA PHE A 153 -8.45 7.45 -5.57
C PHE A 153 -7.70 6.51 -4.62
N LEU A 154 -6.37 6.51 -4.65
CA LEU A 154 -5.52 5.77 -3.71
C LEU A 154 -5.80 6.18 -2.26
N ARG A 155 -6.01 7.47 -2.00
CA ARG A 155 -6.32 7.98 -0.66
C ARG A 155 -7.67 7.46 -0.18
N ILE A 156 -8.70 7.50 -1.02
CA ILE A 156 -10.04 7.03 -0.68
C ILE A 156 -10.02 5.52 -0.41
N MET A 157 -9.44 4.73 -1.32
CA MET A 157 -9.33 3.28 -1.16
C MET A 157 -8.58 2.87 0.11
N LYS A 158 -7.55 3.63 0.50
CA LYS A 158 -6.83 3.43 1.77
C LYS A 158 -7.62 3.86 3.01
N LYS A 159 -8.43 4.92 2.93
CA LYS A 159 -9.23 5.45 4.05
C LYS A 159 -10.44 4.57 4.35
N THR A 160 -11.04 3.96 3.34
CA THR A 160 -12.28 3.18 3.45
C THR A 160 -12.07 1.78 4.03
N SER A 161 -10.82 1.30 4.17
CA SER A 161 -10.47 -0.04 4.69
C SER A 161 -11.43 -1.12 4.18
N LEU A 162 -11.46 -1.30 2.86
CA LEU A 162 -11.94 -2.53 2.22
C LEU A 162 -10.92 -3.69 2.34
N TYR A 163 -9.84 -3.50 3.12
CA TYR A 163 -8.81 -4.48 3.47
C TYR A 163 -8.28 -4.25 4.89
#